data_AF-A0A835J924-F1
#
_entry.id   AF-A0A835J924-F1
#
_cell.length_a   1.000
_cell.length_b   1.000
_cell.length_c   1.000
_cell.angle_alpha   90.00
_cell.angle_beta   90.00
_cell.angle_gamma   90.00
#
_symmetry.space_group_name_H-M   'P 1'
#
loop_
_entity.id
_entity.type
_entity.pdbx_description
1 polymer ?
#
loop_
_entity_poly.entity_id
_entity_poly.type
_entity_poly.pdbx_seq_one_letter_code
_entity_poly.pdbx_strand_id
1 'polypeptide(L)' 'MLAWQMTVALLRNPHKDDDVDLPLFDLGIVACATSNFSDEHKLGEGGFGPVYKTVRLIISMHKTMTT' A
#
# COMPACT_ATOMS: atom_id res chain seq x y z
N MET A 1 28.71 34.69 0.08
CA MET A 1 28.18 33.54 -0.70
C MET A 1 27.92 32.28 0.13
N LEU A 2 28.59 32.05 1.27
CA LEU A 2 28.39 30.84 2.09
C LEU A 2 27.26 30.95 3.13
N ALA A 3 26.98 32.14 3.69
CA ALA A 3 25.88 32.33 4.64
C ALA A 3 24.50 32.04 4.03
N TRP A 4 24.29 32.41 2.76
CA TRP A 4 23.07 32.10 2.01
C TRP A 4 22.86 30.59 1.85
N GLN A 5 23.93 29.83 1.59
CA GLN A 5 23.85 28.37 1.46
C GLN A 5 23.45 27.69 2.79
N MET A 6 23.89 28.23 3.93
CA MET A 6 23.53 27.68 5.26
C MET A 6 22.08 28.00 5.66
N THR A 7 21.59 29.22 5.42
CA THR A 7 20.19 29.59 5.68
C THR A 7 19.22 28.78 4.80
N VAL A 8 19.56 28.56 3.52
CA VAL A 8 18.77 27.71 2.62
C VAL A 8 18.76 26.24 3.08
N ALA A 9 19.85 25.74 3.66
CA ALA A 9 19.90 24.39 4.22
C ALA A 9 19.03 24.20 5.48
N LEU A 10 18.88 25.23 6.32
CA LEU A 10 18.02 25.19 7.52
C LEU A 10 16.53 25.40 7.22
N LEU A 11 16.20 26.07 6.11
CA LEU A 11 14.82 26.24 5.63
C LEU A 11 14.30 25.04 4.85
N ARG A 12 15.18 24.10 4.47
CA ARG A 12 14.78 22.84 3.85
C ARG A 12 14.09 21.99 4.92
N ASN A 13 12.77 22.04 4.99
CA ASN A 13 11.99 21.01 5.66
C ASN A 13 12.19 19.71 4.86
N PRO A 14 12.95 18.71 5.35
CA PRO A 14 12.88 17.41 4.72
C PRO A 14 11.51 16.88 5.10
N HIS A 15 10.51 17.09 4.24
CA HIS A 15 9.45 16.11 4.15
C HIS A 15 10.19 14.85 3.70
N LYS A 16 10.68 14.10 4.68
CA LYS A 16 10.84 12.68 4.52
C LYS A 16 9.41 12.26 4.30
N ASP A 17 9.02 12.20 3.03
CA ASP A 17 8.16 11.12 2.62
C ASP A 17 8.91 9.89 3.10
N ASP A 18 8.61 9.50 4.34
CA ASP A 18 9.04 8.23 4.87
C ASP A 18 8.61 7.26 3.79
N ASP A 19 9.59 6.66 3.13
CA ASP A 19 9.41 5.74 2.02
C ASP A 19 8.68 4.54 2.62
N VAL A 20 7.35 4.68 2.78
CA VAL A 20 6.51 3.63 3.31
C VAL A 20 6.52 2.60 2.21
N ASP A 21 7.31 1.55 2.42
CA ASP A 21 7.41 0.41 1.52
C ASP A 21 6.08 -0.35 1.59
N LEU A 22 5.05 0.20 0.93
CA LEU A 22 3.73 -0.39 0.84
C LEU A 22 3.82 -1.56 -0.15
N PRO A 23 3.39 -2.76 0.26
CA PRO A 23 3.34 -3.88 -0.66
C PRO A 23 2.40 -3.54 -1.83
N LEU A 24 2.97 -3.48 -3.03
CA LEU A 24 2.22 -3.31 -4.27
C LEU A 24 1.64 -4.67 -4.69
N PHE A 25 0.34 -4.69 -4.97
CA PHE A 25 -0.36 -5.86 -5.47
C PHE A 25 -0.88 -5.59 -6.87
N ASP A 26 -0.77 -6.58 -7.75
CA ASP A 26 -1.44 -6.56 -9.04
C ASP A 26 -2.96 -6.60 -8.86
N LEU A 27 -3.69 -5.84 -9.68
CA LEU A 27 -5.14 -5.78 -9.60
C LEU A 27 -5.79 -7.16 -9.84
N GLY A 28 -5.20 -8.00 -10.68
CA GLY A 28 -5.66 -9.37 -10.92
C GLY A 28 -5.54 -10.25 -9.68
N ILE A 29 -4.51 -10.04 -8.85
CA ILE A 29 -4.37 -10.71 -7.56
C ILE A 29 -5.51 -10.28 -6.62
N VAL A 30 -5.80 -8.97 -6.54
CA VAL A 30 -6.88 -8.44 -5.71
C VAL A 30 -8.25 -8.93 -6.17
N ALA A 31 -8.50 -8.94 -7.49
CA ALA A 31 -9.72 -9.45 -8.08
C ALA A 31 -9.88 -10.95 -7.78
N CYS A 32 -8.83 -11.76 -7.96
CA CYS A 32 -8.86 -13.18 -7.62
C CYS A 32 -9.16 -13.39 -6.12
N ALA A 33 -8.53 -12.62 -5.23
CA ALA A 33 -8.70 -12.72 -3.78
C ALA A 33 -10.14 -12.45 -3.30
N THR A 34 -10.89 -11.66 -4.06
CA THR A 34 -12.26 -11.23 -3.73
C THR A 34 -13.33 -11.93 -4.58
N SER A 35 -12.95 -12.95 -5.36
CA SER A 35 -13.81 -13.57 -6.37
C SER A 35 -14.43 -12.51 -7.30
N ASN A 36 -13.56 -11.68 -7.87
CA ASN A 36 -13.87 -10.56 -8.73
C ASN A 36 -14.85 -9.56 -8.10
N PHE A 37 -14.60 -9.18 -6.83
CA PHE A 37 -15.45 -8.27 -6.05
C PHE A 37 -16.90 -8.76 -5.88
N SER A 38 -17.10 -10.08 -5.79
CA SER A 38 -18.42 -10.70 -5.54
C SER A 38 -19.01 -10.23 -4.20
N ASP A 39 -20.32 -9.99 -4.19
CA ASP A 39 -21.07 -9.62 -2.98
C ASP A 39 -21.00 -10.69 -1.88
N GLU A 40 -20.71 -11.95 -2.23
CA GLU A 40 -20.47 -13.03 -1.24
C GLU A 40 -19.30 -12.72 -0.29
N HIS A 41 -18.35 -11.91 -0.76
CA HIS A 41 -17.18 -11.48 0.00
C HIS A 41 -17.34 -10.07 0.58
N LYS A 42 -18.45 -9.38 0.30
CA LYS A 42 -18.68 -8.02 0.79
C LYS A 42 -19.03 -8.05 2.28
N LEU A 43 -18.28 -7.29 3.06
CA LEU A 43 -18.51 -7.09 4.49
C LEU A 43 -19.52 -5.95 4.74
N GLY A 44 -19.57 -4.98 3.84
CA GLY A 44 -20.47 -3.84 3.93
C GLY A 44 -20.08 -2.71 2.97
N GLU A 45 -20.85 -1.64 3.00
CA GLU A 45 -20.62 -0.42 2.22
C GLU A 45 -21.03 0.80 3.04
N GLY A 46 -20.26 1.89 2.92
CA GLY A 46 -20.52 3.17 3.59
C GLY A 46 -19.82 4.31 2.87
N GLY A 47 -19.57 5.43 3.56
CA GLY A 47 -18.94 6.62 2.96
C GLY A 47 -17.52 6.41 2.41
N PHE A 48 -16.89 5.27 2.70
CA PHE A 48 -15.60 4.85 2.18
C PHE A 48 -15.68 3.91 0.96
N GLY A 49 -16.89 3.55 0.53
CA GLY A 49 -17.14 2.55 -0.50
C GLY A 49 -17.31 1.12 0.05
N PRO A 50 -17.35 0.11 -0.84
CA PRO A 50 -17.55 -1.28 -0.47
C PRO A 50 -16.27 -1.91 0.12
N VAL A 51 -16.44 -2.72 1.17
CA VAL A 51 -15.36 -3.44 1.84
C VAL A 51 -15.51 -4.93 1.60
N TYR A 52 -14.44 -5.59 1.14
CA TYR A 52 -14.44 -7.02 0.83
C TYR A 52 -13.46 -7.80 1.70
N LYS A 53 -13.87 -9.00 2.14
CA LYS A 53 -13.00 -9.98 2.79
C LYS A 53 -12.34 -10.85 1.73
N THR A 54 -11.03 -11.02 1.82
CA THR A 54 -10.31 -11.89 0.89
C THR A 54 -10.36 -13.35 1.32
N VAL A 55 -10.55 -14.26 0.35
CA VAL A 55 -10.33 -15.69 0.56
C VAL A 55 -8.83 -15.93 0.62
N ARG A 56 -8.28 -15.88 1.84
CA ARG A 56 -6.91 -16.26 2.24
C ARG A 56 -5.97 -16.51 1.05
N LEU A 57 -5.57 -15.45 0.35
CA LEU A 57 -4.40 -15.54 -0.51
C LEU A 57 -3.23 -15.57 0.45
N ILE A 58 -2.55 -16.70 0.47
CA ILE A 58 -1.39 -16.87 1.31
C ILE A 58 -0.37 -15.82 0.84
N ILE A 59 -0.23 -14.74 1.61
CA ILE A 59 0.89 -13.78 1.53
C ILE A 59 2.26 -14.50 1.68
N SER A 60 2.24 -15.83 1.84
CA SER A 60 3.34 -16.80 1.81
C SER A 60 4.00 -17.04 0.45
N MET A 61 3.59 -16.39 -0.65
CA MET A 61 4.49 -16.39 -1.83
C MET A 61 5.85 -15.74 -1.50
N HIS A 62 5.92 -14.85 -0.48
CA HIS A 62 7.20 -14.31 0.00
C HIS A 62 8.03 -15.32 0.83
N LYS A 63 7.45 -16.39 1.39
CA LYS A 63 8.20 -17.41 2.15
C LYS A 63 8.62 -18.62 1.32
N THR A 64 8.17 -18.75 0.07
CA THR A 64 8.37 -19.97 -0.74
C THR A 64 9.48 -19.88 -1.78
N MET A 65 10.23 -18.77 -1.83
CA MET A 65 11.45 -18.62 -2.67
C MET A 65 12.73 -18.38 -1.87
N THR A 66 12.81 -18.88 -0.63
CA THR A 66 14.11 -19.06 0.06
C THR A 66 14.29 -20.55 0.34
N THR A 67 14.71 -21.28 -0.70
CA THR A 67 15.38 -22.59 -0.59
C THR A 67 16.78 -22.41 -1.15
#